data_AF-A0A3S5JE80-F1
#
_entry.id   AF-A0A3S5JE80-F1
#
_cell.length_a   1.000
_cell.length_b   1.000
_cell.length_c   1.000
_cell.angle_alpha   90.00
_cell.angle_beta   90.00
_cell.angle_gamma   90.00
#
_symmetry.space_group_name_H-M   'P 1'
#
loop_
_entity.id
_entity.type
_entity.pdbx_description
1 polymer ?
#
loop_
_entity_poly.entity_id
_entity_poly.type
_entity_poly.pdbx_seq_one_letter_code
_entity_poly.pdbx_strand_id
1 'polypeptide(L)'
;MRELDVIISKYQELKSKDVRCILATVVHVEGSSYRRAGARMLVDEYGHITGAISGGCLEGDALRKALFALDRQENKLVTYDTSDEDDAIIGAQLGCNGIIQVLFEPIIYTDGNNPCELLRTIAEQEVSMAVSVVFNLDKSQQQLGTSLVADENQAVSGQQLPNNLQNALLFKSKEVINENASYFAELTTEEKTHFVFIQMHQPPVKLVLVGAGNDAQILAQQADLLGWKVTVTDGRPT
;
A
#
# COMPACT_ATOMS: atom_id res chain seq x y z
N MET A 1 11.75 0.74 -0.88
CA MET A 1 11.09 -0.16 0.10
C MET A 1 10.78 -1.42 -0.66
N ARG A 2 11.60 -2.48 -0.50
CA ARG A 2 11.62 -3.64 -1.43
C ARG A 2 10.26 -4.26 -1.71
N GLU A 3 9.36 -4.28 -0.73
CA GLU A 3 8.05 -4.89 -0.89
C GLU A 3 7.18 -4.16 -1.93
N LEU A 4 7.21 -2.82 -1.95
CA LEU A 4 6.49 -2.05 -2.97
C LEU A 4 7.05 -2.33 -4.37
N ASP A 5 8.38 -2.38 -4.48
CA ASP A 5 9.09 -2.68 -5.74
C ASP A 5 8.72 -4.08 -6.26
N VAL A 6 8.62 -5.07 -5.36
CA VAL A 6 8.20 -6.44 -5.68
C VAL A 6 6.74 -6.48 -6.14
N ILE A 7 5.83 -5.76 -5.47
CA ILE A 7 4.42 -5.66 -5.88
C ILE A 7 4.29 -5.01 -7.26
N ILE A 8 5.00 -3.89 -7.51
CA ILE A 8 4.97 -3.18 -8.79
C ILE A 8 5.53 -4.07 -9.91
N SER A 9 6.66 -4.74 -9.67
CA SER A 9 7.27 -5.67 -10.63
C SER A 9 6.30 -6.80 -10.99
N LYS A 10 5.65 -7.40 -9.98
CA LYS A 10 4.65 -8.45 -10.23
C LYS A 10 3.43 -7.92 -10.97
N TYR A 11 2.94 -6.74 -10.61
CA TYR A 11 1.84 -6.08 -11.31
C TYR A 11 2.16 -5.88 -12.80
N GLN A 12 3.37 -5.41 -13.13
CA GLN A 12 3.80 -5.24 -14.52
C GLN A 12 3.85 -6.57 -15.28
N GLU A 13 4.35 -7.62 -14.64
CA GLU A 13 4.34 -8.98 -15.20
C GLU A 13 2.92 -9.44 -15.53
N LEU A 14 1.98 -9.30 -14.58
CA LEU A 14 0.58 -9.70 -14.74
C LEU A 14 -0.12 -8.88 -15.83
N LYS A 15 0.09 -7.56 -15.83
CA LYS A 15 -0.43 -6.64 -16.86
C LYS A 15 0.03 -7.03 -18.26
N SER A 16 1.30 -7.41 -18.43
CA SER A 16 1.83 -7.84 -19.74
C SER A 16 1.22 -9.14 -20.27
N LYS A 17 0.66 -9.96 -19.38
CA LYS A 17 0.02 -11.25 -19.67
C LYS A 17 -1.50 -11.18 -19.66
N ASP A 18 -2.07 -10.00 -19.39
CA ASP A 18 -3.51 -9.77 -19.20
C ASP A 18 -4.15 -10.70 -18.14
N VAL A 19 -3.41 -10.95 -17.05
CA VAL A 19 -3.87 -11.81 -15.93
C VAL A 19 -4.51 -10.92 -14.88
N ARG A 20 -5.79 -11.13 -14.57
CA ARG A 20 -6.51 -10.28 -13.61
C ARG A 20 -5.89 -10.39 -12.21
N CYS A 21 -5.87 -9.27 -11.49
CA CYS A 21 -5.37 -9.23 -10.12
C CYS A 21 -6.10 -8.20 -9.26
N ILE A 22 -5.91 -8.30 -7.95
CA ILE A 22 -6.51 -7.44 -6.94
C ILE A 22 -5.46 -7.04 -5.91
N LEU A 23 -5.45 -5.77 -5.53
CA LEU A 23 -4.59 -5.25 -4.48
C LEU A 23 -5.35 -5.23 -3.16
N ALA A 24 -4.81 -5.88 -2.14
CA ALA A 24 -5.26 -5.77 -0.77
C ALA A 24 -4.34 -4.78 -0.02
N THR A 25 -4.93 -3.78 0.63
CA THR A 25 -4.22 -2.78 1.42
C THR A 25 -4.77 -2.76 2.84
N VAL A 26 -3.91 -2.88 3.86
CA VAL A 26 -4.29 -2.62 5.25
C VAL A 26 -4.48 -1.11 5.40
N VAL A 27 -5.73 -0.65 5.56
CA VAL A 27 -6.07 0.78 5.62
C VAL A 27 -6.24 1.28 7.04
N HIS A 28 -6.53 0.40 7.99
CA HIS A 28 -6.67 0.76 9.39
C HIS A 28 -6.27 -0.41 10.30
N VAL A 29 -5.69 -0.06 11.45
CA VAL A 29 -5.34 -0.98 12.52
C VAL A 29 -5.70 -0.31 13.84
N GLU A 30 -6.46 -1.01 14.67
CA GLU A 30 -6.70 -0.68 16.06
C GLU A 30 -6.12 -1.79 16.94
N GLY A 31 -5.45 -1.44 18.04
CA GLY A 31 -4.79 -2.42 18.90
C GLY A 31 -3.53 -3.02 18.28
N SER A 32 -3.25 -4.30 18.60
CA SER A 32 -2.01 -4.96 18.20
C SER A 32 -2.16 -5.70 16.87
N SER A 33 -1.20 -5.52 15.96
CA SER A 33 -1.12 -6.28 14.71
C SER A 33 0.33 -6.52 14.30
N TYR A 34 0.58 -7.58 13.54
CA TYR A 34 1.91 -7.92 13.04
C TYR A 34 2.40 -6.92 11.98
N ARG A 35 1.48 -6.35 11.19
CA ARG A 35 1.77 -5.41 10.10
C ARG A 35 0.97 -4.14 10.28
N ARG A 36 1.60 -3.01 10.01
CA ARG A 36 0.98 -1.68 10.13
C ARG A 36 0.12 -1.35 8.92
N ALA A 37 -0.72 -0.33 9.06
CA ALA A 37 -1.40 0.29 7.94
C ALA A 37 -0.42 0.66 6.82
N GLY A 38 -0.84 0.43 5.57
CA GLY A 38 -0.01 0.52 4.38
C GLY A 38 0.69 -0.78 3.97
N ALA A 39 0.59 -1.86 4.77
CA ALA A 39 0.96 -3.19 4.31
C ALA A 39 0.05 -3.63 3.15
N ARG A 40 0.64 -4.29 2.15
CA ARG A 40 -0.03 -4.61 0.89
C ARG A 40 0.22 -6.05 0.45
N MET A 41 -0.75 -6.58 -0.27
CA MET A 41 -0.70 -7.92 -0.84
C MET A 41 -1.42 -7.91 -2.18
N LEU A 42 -0.73 -8.29 -3.25
CA LEU A 42 -1.29 -8.47 -4.58
C LEU A 42 -1.67 -9.94 -4.76
N VAL A 43 -2.89 -10.19 -5.25
CA VAL A 43 -3.41 -11.54 -5.52
C VAL A 43 -3.80 -11.63 -6.99
N ASP A 44 -3.29 -12.61 -7.71
CA ASP A 44 -3.73 -12.89 -9.08
C ASP A 44 -4.94 -13.82 -9.13
N GLU A 45 -5.60 -13.94 -10.29
CA GLU A 45 -6.80 -14.77 -10.45
C GLU A 45 -6.55 -16.28 -10.30
N TYR A 46 -5.28 -16.71 -10.31
CA TYR A 46 -4.88 -18.09 -10.03
C TYR A 46 -4.62 -18.33 -8.54
N GLY A 47 -4.71 -17.28 -7.72
CA GLY A 47 -4.52 -17.33 -6.27
C GLY A 47 -3.08 -17.23 -5.81
N HIS A 48 -2.14 -16.83 -6.68
CA HIS A 48 -0.78 -16.54 -6.22
C HIS A 48 -0.75 -15.20 -5.49
N ILE A 49 0.02 -15.16 -4.41
CA ILE A 49 0.14 -14.01 -3.51
C ILE A 49 1.52 -13.37 -3.67
N THR A 50 1.58 -12.03 -3.69
CA THR A 50 2.82 -11.24 -3.66
C THR A 50 2.71 -10.13 -2.62
N GLY A 51 3.65 -10.06 -1.67
CA GLY A 51 3.54 -9.19 -0.49
C GLY A 51 2.79 -9.87 0.66
N ALA A 52 2.61 -9.15 1.78
CA ALA A 52 1.91 -9.68 2.95
C ALA A 52 1.22 -8.57 3.76
N ILE A 53 0.01 -8.87 4.24
CA ILE A 53 -0.80 -7.98 5.09
C ILE A 53 -0.76 -8.37 6.57
N SER A 54 -0.27 -9.56 6.91
CA SER A 54 -0.09 -10.02 8.29
C SER A 54 1.22 -10.83 8.45
N GLY A 55 1.29 -11.67 9.49
CA GLY A 55 2.39 -12.61 9.73
C GLY A 55 2.12 -14.03 9.23
N GLY A 56 1.11 -14.24 8.38
CA GLY A 56 0.70 -15.55 7.85
C GLY A 56 -0.68 -16.03 8.34
N CYS A 57 -1.30 -15.33 9.29
CA CYS A 57 -2.55 -15.77 9.90
C CYS A 57 -3.81 -15.34 9.13
N LEU A 58 -3.76 -14.20 8.43
CA LEU A 58 -4.93 -13.66 7.71
C LEU A 58 -4.94 -13.99 6.22
N GLU A 59 -3.79 -14.36 5.64
CA GLU A 59 -3.58 -14.50 4.20
C GLU A 59 -4.52 -15.53 3.57
N GLY A 60 -4.82 -16.62 4.27
CA GLY A 60 -5.73 -17.66 3.78
C GLY A 60 -7.17 -17.18 3.60
N ASP A 61 -7.72 -16.43 4.56
CA ASP A 61 -9.05 -15.84 4.40
C ASP A 61 -9.02 -14.67 3.42
N ALA A 62 -8.01 -13.81 3.53
CA ALA A 62 -7.82 -12.67 2.64
C ALA A 62 -7.73 -13.09 1.18
N LEU A 63 -7.10 -14.22 0.86
CA LEU A 63 -7.10 -14.81 -0.49
C LEU A 63 -8.52 -15.13 -0.96
N ARG A 64 -9.35 -15.77 -0.13
CA ARG A 64 -10.74 -16.09 -0.48
C ARG A 64 -11.56 -14.82 -0.72
N LYS A 65 -11.41 -13.81 0.14
CA LYS A 65 -12.08 -12.50 -0.01
C LYS A 65 -11.60 -11.75 -1.24
N ALA A 66 -10.31 -11.81 -1.54
CA ALA A 66 -9.68 -11.22 -2.72
C ALA A 66 -10.26 -11.81 -4.00
N LEU A 67 -10.28 -13.14 -4.14
CA LEU A 67 -10.84 -13.80 -5.32
C LEU A 67 -12.33 -13.51 -5.49
N PHE A 68 -13.09 -13.45 -4.39
CA PHE A 68 -14.50 -13.07 -4.44
C PHE A 68 -14.72 -11.62 -4.91
N ALA A 69 -13.95 -10.67 -4.40
CA ALA A 69 -14.03 -9.26 -4.81
C ALA A 69 -13.54 -9.07 -6.26
N LEU A 70 -12.52 -9.84 -6.68
CA LEU A 70 -12.02 -9.85 -8.04
C LEU A 70 -13.07 -10.37 -9.03
N ASP A 71 -13.82 -11.42 -8.68
CA ASP A 71 -14.93 -11.92 -9.51
C ASP A 71 -16.04 -10.87 -9.68
N ARG A 72 -16.34 -10.11 -8.62
CA ARG A 72 -17.35 -9.03 -8.62
C ARG A 72 -16.88 -7.75 -9.30
N GLN A 73 -15.58 -7.55 -9.49
CA GLN A 73 -14.98 -6.30 -9.97
C GLN A 73 -15.39 -5.09 -9.11
N GLU A 74 -15.52 -5.29 -7.80
CA GLU A 74 -15.94 -4.27 -6.84
C GLU A 74 -14.93 -4.14 -5.70
N ASN A 75 -14.60 -2.89 -5.36
CA ASN A 75 -13.81 -2.60 -4.17
C ASN A 75 -14.55 -3.07 -2.91
N LYS A 76 -13.84 -3.73 -1.99
CA LYS A 76 -14.44 -4.33 -0.80
C LYS A 76 -13.62 -4.10 0.46
N LEU A 77 -14.25 -3.56 1.49
CA LEU A 77 -13.64 -3.45 2.82
C LEU A 77 -13.98 -4.68 3.67
N VAL A 78 -12.94 -5.32 4.22
CA VAL A 78 -13.09 -6.44 5.17
C VAL A 78 -12.48 -6.04 6.51
N THR A 79 -13.18 -6.39 7.58
CA THR A 79 -12.74 -6.18 8.97
C THR A 79 -12.38 -7.54 9.54
N TYR A 80 -11.16 -7.67 10.03
CA TYR A 80 -10.71 -8.80 10.83
C TYR A 80 -10.65 -8.34 12.27
N ASP A 81 -11.52 -8.89 13.10
CA ASP A 81 -11.41 -8.74 14.54
C ASP A 81 -10.66 -9.95 15.08
N THR A 82 -9.53 -9.69 15.74
CA THR A 82 -8.69 -10.72 16.37
C THR A 82 -8.74 -10.65 17.89
N SER A 83 -9.58 -9.75 18.43
CA SER A 83 -9.82 -9.57 19.87
C SER A 83 -10.96 -10.43 20.40
N ASP A 84 -11.87 -10.86 19.52
CA ASP A 84 -13.00 -11.70 19.89
C ASP A 84 -12.60 -13.19 19.88
N GLU A 85 -12.62 -13.81 21.06
CA GLU A 85 -12.34 -15.24 21.25
C GLU A 85 -13.49 -16.14 20.75
N ASP A 86 -14.72 -15.60 20.63
CA ASP A 86 -15.93 -16.36 20.24
C ASP A 86 -16.19 -16.36 18.73
N ASP A 87 -15.53 -15.49 17.95
CA ASP A 87 -15.58 -15.48 16.47
C ASP A 87 -14.61 -16.52 15.84
N ALA A 88 -14.34 -17.58 16.59
CA ALA A 88 -13.55 -18.76 16.24
C ALA A 88 -14.19 -19.65 15.16
N ILE A 89 -14.80 -19.05 14.13
CA ILE A 89 -14.90 -19.70 12.81
C ILE A 89 -13.48 -19.94 12.25
N ILE A 90 -12.49 -19.21 12.77
CA ILE A 90 -11.07 -19.40 12.51
C ILE A 90 -10.44 -19.93 13.80
N GLY A 91 -10.28 -21.26 13.90
CA GLY A 91 -9.61 -21.95 15.01
C GLY A 91 -8.10 -21.70 15.12
N ALA A 92 -7.64 -20.48 14.81
CA ALA A 92 -6.28 -20.06 15.02
C ALA A 92 -6.29 -19.00 16.12
N GLN A 93 -5.65 -19.32 17.24
CA GLN A 93 -5.36 -18.40 18.32
C GLN A 93 -4.47 -17.27 17.75
N LEU A 94 -5.11 -16.21 17.28
CA LEU A 94 -4.47 -15.06 16.67
C LEU A 94 -3.77 -14.31 17.80
N GLY A 95 -2.46 -14.51 17.98
CA GLY A 95 -1.69 -13.87 19.06
C GLY A 95 -1.60 -12.33 18.98
N CYS A 96 -2.31 -11.70 18.04
CA CYS A 96 -2.49 -10.26 17.92
C CYS A 96 -3.89 -9.92 18.43
N ASN A 97 -3.99 -9.03 19.42
CA ASN A 97 -5.27 -8.59 19.98
C ASN A 97 -5.63 -7.20 19.39
N GLY A 98 -6.30 -7.19 18.23
CA GLY A 98 -6.64 -5.95 17.52
C GLY A 98 -7.63 -6.12 16.36
N ILE A 99 -8.01 -4.98 15.79
CA ILE A 99 -8.91 -4.90 14.62
C ILE A 99 -8.09 -4.44 13.42
N ILE A 100 -8.19 -5.16 12.31
CA ILE A 100 -7.47 -4.87 11.06
C ILE A 100 -8.50 -4.69 9.95
N GLN A 101 -8.45 -3.55 9.26
CA GLN A 101 -9.30 -3.28 8.11
C GLN A 101 -8.48 -3.35 6.83
N VAL A 102 -8.92 -4.20 5.91
CA VAL A 102 -8.23 -4.46 4.64
C VAL A 102 -9.17 -4.10 3.51
N LEU A 103 -8.72 -3.19 2.65
CA LEU A 103 -9.42 -2.82 1.44
C LEU A 103 -8.88 -3.62 0.26
N PHE A 104 -9.79 -4.26 -0.47
CA PHE A 104 -9.50 -5.04 -1.66
C PHE A 104 -9.94 -4.24 -2.89
N GLU A 105 -9.03 -4.01 -3.82
CA GLU A 105 -9.21 -3.14 -4.99
C GLU A 105 -8.86 -3.89 -6.28
N PRO A 106 -9.86 -4.40 -7.04
CA PRO A 106 -9.62 -5.06 -8.31
C PRO A 106 -8.90 -4.13 -9.29
N ILE A 107 -7.90 -4.66 -9.99
CA ILE A 107 -7.08 -3.86 -10.89
C ILE A 107 -7.69 -3.87 -12.29
N ILE A 108 -8.10 -2.69 -12.75
CA ILE A 108 -8.58 -2.46 -14.12
C ILE A 108 -7.44 -1.84 -14.93
N TYR A 109 -6.82 -2.62 -15.82
CA TYR A 109 -5.61 -2.20 -16.54
C TYR A 109 -5.80 -1.01 -17.50
N THR A 110 -7.02 -0.77 -17.97
CA THR A 110 -7.36 0.38 -18.81
C THR A 110 -7.45 1.69 -18.02
N ASP A 111 -7.58 1.61 -16.69
CA ASP A 111 -7.54 2.78 -15.83
C ASP A 111 -6.08 3.14 -15.51
N GLY A 112 -5.62 4.27 -16.04
CA GLY A 112 -4.28 4.81 -15.79
C GLY A 112 -4.06 5.27 -14.34
N ASN A 113 -5.13 5.41 -13.56
CA ASN A 113 -5.11 5.78 -12.14
C ASN A 113 -5.50 4.61 -11.23
N ASN A 114 -5.42 3.36 -11.73
CA ASN A 114 -5.63 2.21 -10.87
C ASN A 114 -4.59 2.19 -9.72
N PRO A 115 -4.88 1.50 -8.60
CA PRO A 115 -4.04 1.55 -7.41
C PRO A 115 -2.56 1.22 -7.66
N CYS A 116 -2.26 0.27 -8.54
CA CYS A 116 -0.88 -0.13 -8.83
C CYS A 116 -0.13 0.90 -9.70
N GLU A 117 -0.80 1.62 -10.62
CA GLU A 117 -0.19 2.72 -11.36
C GLU A 117 0.10 3.93 -10.46
N LEU A 118 -0.80 4.23 -9.52
CA LEU A 118 -0.56 5.26 -8.51
C LEU A 118 0.66 4.93 -7.66
N LEU A 119 0.74 3.68 -7.17
CA LEU A 119 1.91 3.19 -6.42
C LEU A 119 3.21 3.20 -7.25
N ARG A 120 3.13 2.88 -8.54
CA ARG A 120 4.28 2.98 -9.46
C ARG A 120 4.75 4.42 -9.60
N THR A 121 3.82 5.36 -9.77
CA THR A 121 4.11 6.80 -9.86
C THR A 121 4.93 7.27 -8.66
N ILE A 122 4.57 6.81 -7.46
CA ILE A 122 5.26 7.13 -6.21
C ILE A 122 6.67 6.54 -6.17
N ALA A 123 6.84 5.26 -6.54
CA ALA A 123 8.12 4.57 -6.50
C ALA A 123 9.17 5.18 -7.48
N GLU A 124 8.69 5.88 -8.52
CA GLU A 124 9.52 6.57 -9.50
C GLU A 124 9.97 7.97 -9.04
N GLN A 125 9.33 8.55 -8.02
CA GLN A 125 9.71 9.86 -7.50
C GLN A 125 10.94 9.80 -6.60
N GLU A 126 11.76 10.85 -6.67
CA GLU A 126 12.90 11.04 -5.76
C GLU A 126 12.59 11.99 -4.59
N VAL A 127 11.32 12.35 -4.43
CA VAL A 127 10.81 13.22 -3.36
C VAL A 127 9.80 12.48 -2.50
N SER A 128 9.52 13.00 -1.30
CA SER A 128 8.48 12.46 -0.43
C SER A 128 7.11 12.63 -1.08
N MET A 129 6.33 11.56 -1.05
CA MET A 129 4.99 11.51 -1.64
C MET A 129 3.96 11.07 -0.61
N ALA A 130 2.71 11.45 -0.80
CA ALA A 130 1.57 10.96 -0.05
C ALA A 130 0.62 10.16 -0.94
N VAL A 131 0.09 9.07 -0.41
CA VAL A 131 -0.91 8.21 -1.06
C VAL A 131 -2.18 8.23 -0.23
N SER A 132 -3.27 8.74 -0.80
CA SER A 132 -4.57 8.76 -0.13
C SER A 132 -5.42 7.57 -0.56
N VAL A 133 -5.85 6.78 0.42
CA VAL A 133 -6.81 5.68 0.27
C VAL A 133 -8.09 6.07 0.99
N VAL A 134 -9.19 6.21 0.24
CA VAL A 134 -10.50 6.64 0.74
C VAL A 134 -11.44 5.43 0.81
N PHE A 135 -12.08 5.24 1.95
CA PHE A 135 -12.98 4.11 2.19
C PHE A 135 -14.11 4.50 3.13
N ASN A 136 -15.12 3.66 3.25
CA ASN A 136 -16.27 3.87 4.13
C ASN A 136 -16.42 2.66 5.04
N LEU A 137 -16.55 2.88 6.35
CA LEU A 137 -16.79 1.79 7.33
C LEU A 137 -18.14 1.09 7.12
N ASP A 138 -19.13 1.84 6.64
CA ASP A 138 -20.39 1.26 6.17
C ASP A 138 -20.15 0.49 4.87
N LYS A 139 -20.09 -0.84 4.99
CA LYS A 139 -19.81 -1.77 3.89
C LYS A 139 -20.89 -1.78 2.80
N SER A 140 -22.07 -1.18 3.05
CA SER A 140 -23.10 -1.02 2.02
C SER A 140 -22.80 0.13 1.06
N GLN A 141 -21.92 1.05 1.45
CA GLN A 141 -21.49 2.16 0.62
C GLN A 141 -20.37 1.75 -0.33
N GLN A 142 -20.34 2.39 -1.49
CA GLN A 142 -19.28 2.21 -2.47
C GLN A 142 -17.92 2.59 -1.86
N GLN A 143 -16.91 1.77 -2.11
CA GLN A 143 -15.55 1.98 -1.65
C GLN A 143 -14.72 2.64 -2.76
N LEU A 144 -14.16 3.83 -2.52
CA LEU A 144 -13.42 4.59 -3.53
C LEU A 144 -12.02 4.02 -3.80
N GLY A 145 -11.29 3.67 -2.73
CA GLY A 145 -9.95 3.10 -2.82
C GLY A 145 -8.83 4.12 -2.90
N THR A 146 -7.71 3.68 -3.44
CA THR A 146 -6.51 4.46 -3.68
C THR A 146 -6.84 5.55 -4.70
N SER A 147 -6.96 6.78 -4.21
CA SER A 147 -7.67 7.86 -4.93
C SER A 147 -6.75 8.99 -5.36
N LEU A 148 -5.68 9.28 -4.62
CA LEU A 148 -4.83 10.45 -4.90
C LEU A 148 -3.37 10.19 -4.51
N VAL A 149 -2.46 10.64 -5.36
CA VAL A 149 -1.03 10.78 -5.11
C VAL A 149 -0.65 12.25 -5.17
N ALA A 150 0.03 12.74 -4.14
CA ALA A 150 0.42 14.14 -4.04
C ALA A 150 1.85 14.29 -3.52
N ASP A 151 2.52 15.36 -3.94
CA ASP A 151 3.73 15.86 -3.30
C ASP A 151 3.38 16.99 -2.31
N GLU A 152 4.38 17.67 -1.75
CA GLU A 152 4.18 18.80 -0.83
C GLU A 152 3.49 20.02 -1.47
N ASN A 153 3.41 20.08 -2.80
CA ASN A 153 2.94 21.22 -3.57
C ASN A 153 1.57 20.97 -4.20
N GLN A 154 1.35 19.81 -4.81
CA GLN A 154 0.21 19.54 -5.70
C GLN A 154 -0.16 18.05 -5.81
N ALA A 155 -1.31 17.80 -6.43
CA ALA A 155 -1.67 16.47 -6.93
C ALA A 155 -0.75 16.08 -8.09
N VAL A 156 -0.21 14.87 -8.06
CA VAL A 156 0.62 14.32 -9.15
C VAL A 156 -0.20 13.39 -10.02
N SER A 157 -1.04 12.54 -9.43
CA SER A 157 -1.91 11.60 -10.13
C SER A 157 -3.07 11.19 -9.22
N GLY A 158 -4.17 10.69 -9.78
CA GLY A 158 -5.33 10.30 -8.98
C GLY A 158 -6.60 10.14 -9.79
N GLN A 159 -7.60 9.54 -9.15
CA GLN A 159 -8.95 9.44 -9.67
C GLN A 159 -9.62 10.82 -9.74
N GLN A 160 -10.68 10.94 -10.54
CA GLN A 160 -11.50 12.14 -10.54
C GLN A 160 -12.37 12.19 -9.28
N LEU A 161 -12.14 13.18 -8.42
CA LEU A 161 -12.82 13.35 -7.15
C LEU A 161 -13.62 14.66 -7.11
N PRO A 162 -14.66 14.78 -6.26
CA PRO A 162 -15.28 16.07 -5.97
C PRO A 162 -14.24 17.07 -5.45
N ASN A 163 -14.29 18.32 -5.91
CA ASN A 163 -13.30 19.36 -5.58
C ASN A 163 -13.08 19.52 -4.06
N ASN A 164 -14.15 19.44 -3.27
CA ASN A 164 -14.06 19.57 -1.81
C ASN A 164 -13.24 18.43 -1.19
N LEU A 165 -13.46 17.19 -1.64
CA LEU A 165 -12.71 16.03 -1.18
C LEU A 165 -11.26 16.09 -1.68
N GLN A 166 -11.05 16.43 -2.95
CA GLN A 166 -9.70 16.56 -3.51
C GLN A 166 -8.86 17.61 -2.78
N ASN A 167 -9.45 18.77 -2.49
CA ASN A 167 -8.77 19.84 -1.75
C ASN A 167 -8.45 19.42 -0.30
N ALA A 168 -9.37 18.71 0.37
CA ALA A 168 -9.15 18.18 1.71
C ALA A 168 -8.01 17.13 1.73
N LEU A 169 -8.02 16.21 0.75
CA LEU A 169 -6.95 15.22 0.60
C LEU A 169 -5.60 15.86 0.30
N LEU A 170 -5.55 16.88 -0.55
CA LEU A 170 -4.33 17.61 -0.84
C LEU A 170 -3.79 18.33 0.38
N PHE A 171 -4.65 19.04 1.11
CA PHE A 171 -4.26 19.72 2.34
C PHE A 171 -3.67 18.73 3.35
N LYS A 172 -4.35 17.60 3.60
CA LYS A 172 -3.86 16.57 4.52
C LYS A 172 -2.61 15.84 4.02
N SER A 173 -2.47 15.65 2.72
CA SER A 173 -1.25 15.09 2.12
C SER A 173 -0.02 15.93 2.43
N LYS A 174 -0.15 17.27 2.39
CA LYS A 174 0.93 18.19 2.76
C LYS A 174 1.30 18.09 4.23
N GLU A 175 0.30 18.03 5.13
CA GLU A 175 0.54 17.84 6.56
C GLU A 175 1.29 16.53 6.83
N VAL A 176 0.85 15.42 6.22
CA VAL A 176 1.49 14.09 6.34
C VAL A 176 2.96 14.10 5.90
N ILE A 177 3.27 14.78 4.79
CA ILE A 177 4.65 14.89 4.29
C ILE A 177 5.49 15.73 5.26
N ASN A 178 4.96 16.85 5.75
CA ASN A 178 5.67 17.75 6.67
C ASN A 178 5.92 17.13 8.05
N GLU A 179 4.93 16.41 8.59
CA GLU A 179 5.02 15.74 9.89
C GLU A 179 5.79 14.42 9.83
N ASN A 180 6.05 13.91 8.61
CA ASN A 180 6.72 12.64 8.39
C ASN A 180 6.01 11.46 9.08
N ALA A 181 4.68 11.51 9.09
CA ALA A 181 3.82 10.55 9.77
C ALA A 181 2.57 10.28 8.94
N SER A 182 2.23 9.00 8.76
CA SER A 182 0.98 8.63 8.07
C SER A 182 -0.23 9.00 8.92
N TYR A 183 -1.31 9.38 8.25
CA TYR A 183 -2.51 9.92 8.88
C TYR A 183 -3.73 9.03 8.62
N PHE A 184 -4.55 8.88 9.64
CA PHE A 184 -5.87 8.26 9.54
C PHE A 184 -6.91 9.21 10.13
N ALA A 185 -7.97 9.51 9.38
CA ALA A 185 -9.07 10.31 9.90
C ALA A 185 -10.36 10.19 9.11
N GLU A 186 -11.39 10.76 9.72
CA GLU A 186 -12.66 11.06 9.09
C GLU A 186 -12.59 12.42 8.37
N LEU A 187 -13.00 12.42 7.11
CA LEU A 187 -13.24 13.62 6.31
C LEU A 187 -14.74 13.74 6.06
N THR A 188 -15.37 14.69 6.75
CA THR A 188 -16.76 15.03 6.52
C THR A 188 -16.85 16.10 5.44
N THR A 189 -17.41 15.71 4.29
CA THR A 189 -17.90 16.66 3.27
C THR A 189 -19.35 17.02 3.58
N GLU A 190 -19.90 18.06 2.93
CA GLU A 190 -21.28 18.52 3.18
C GLU A 190 -22.35 17.43 3.01
N GLU A 191 -22.05 16.35 2.26
CA GLU A 191 -23.02 15.30 1.94
C GLU A 191 -22.72 13.95 2.62
N LYS A 192 -21.45 13.63 2.93
CA LYS A 192 -21.01 12.32 3.46
C LYS A 192 -19.72 12.42 4.28
N THR A 193 -19.60 11.52 5.26
CA THR A 193 -18.35 11.24 5.98
C THR A 193 -17.60 10.11 5.29
N HIS A 194 -16.34 10.38 4.97
CA HIS A 194 -15.41 9.40 4.41
C HIS A 194 -14.31 9.10 5.42
N PHE A 195 -13.80 7.88 5.42
CA PHE A 195 -12.59 7.51 6.14
C PHE A 195 -11.41 7.54 5.17
N VAL A 196 -10.29 8.08 5.63
CA VAL A 196 -9.11 8.22 4.79
C VAL A 196 -7.89 7.72 5.53
N PHE A 197 -7.12 6.89 4.85
CA PHE A 197 -5.75 6.57 5.21
C PHE A 197 -4.81 7.27 4.23
N ILE A 198 -3.99 8.19 4.72
CA ILE A 198 -2.97 8.89 3.94
C ILE A 198 -1.60 8.36 4.37
N GLN A 199 -1.01 7.56 3.49
CA GLN A 199 0.32 7.01 3.72
C GLN A 199 1.39 7.96 3.22
N MET A 200 2.39 8.21 4.06
CA MET A 200 3.63 8.86 3.66
C MET A 200 4.60 7.86 3.03
N HIS A 201 5.13 8.19 1.86
CA HIS A 201 6.17 7.42 1.17
C HIS A 201 7.45 8.25 1.06
N GLN A 202 8.54 7.72 1.61
CA GLN A 202 9.87 8.30 1.45
C GLN A 202 10.61 7.61 0.30
N PRO A 203 11.37 8.36 -0.51
CA PRO A 203 12.26 7.76 -1.50
C PRO A 203 13.31 6.89 -0.80
N PRO A 204 13.83 5.85 -1.47
CA PRO A 204 14.82 4.97 -0.88
C PRO A 204 16.11 5.74 -0.55
N VAL A 205 16.72 5.40 0.59
CA VAL A 205 18.01 5.94 1.02
C VAL A 205 19.06 5.69 -0.07
N LYS A 206 19.78 6.73 -0.48
CA LYS A 206 20.90 6.63 -1.42
C LYS A 206 22.22 6.55 -0.64
N LEU A 207 22.98 5.48 -0.86
CA LEU A 207 24.29 5.26 -0.23
C LEU A 207 25.39 5.31 -1.29
N VAL A 208 26.36 6.20 -1.13
CA VAL A 208 27.55 6.25 -1.98
C VAL A 208 28.73 5.66 -1.20
N LEU A 209 29.29 4.56 -1.71
CA LEU A 209 30.48 3.92 -1.17
C LEU A 209 31.70 4.31 -2.01
N VAL A 210 32.67 4.97 -1.37
CA VAL A 210 33.94 5.37 -1.98
C VAL A 210 35.01 4.36 -1.56
N GLY A 211 35.38 3.49 -2.50
CA GLY A 211 36.19 2.30 -2.31
C GLY A 211 35.39 1.03 -2.64
N ALA A 212 35.96 0.18 -3.49
CA ALA A 212 35.40 -1.10 -3.96
C ALA A 212 36.22 -2.30 -3.43
N GLY A 213 36.73 -2.18 -2.20
CA GLY A 213 37.36 -3.30 -1.48
C GLY A 213 36.36 -4.42 -1.16
N ASN A 214 36.88 -5.56 -0.67
CA ASN A 214 36.04 -6.70 -0.29
C ASN A 214 35.06 -6.36 0.84
N ASP A 215 35.45 -5.45 1.73
CA ASP A 215 34.62 -4.87 2.79
C ASP A 215 33.45 -4.06 2.24
N ALA A 216 33.69 -3.23 1.21
CA ALA A 216 32.65 -2.44 0.56
C ALA A 216 31.59 -3.30 -0.14
N GLN A 217 31.97 -4.47 -0.68
CA GLN A 217 31.02 -5.40 -1.29
C GLN A 217 30.01 -5.95 -0.27
N ILE A 218 30.48 -6.36 0.91
CA ILE A 218 29.61 -6.86 1.99
C ILE A 218 28.68 -5.74 2.45
N LEU A 219 29.20 -4.53 2.66
CA LEU A 219 28.38 -3.38 3.04
C LEU A 219 27.33 -3.04 1.97
N ALA A 220 27.70 -3.07 0.69
CA ALA A 220 26.79 -2.84 -0.42
C ALA A 220 25.66 -3.87 -0.43
N GLN A 221 25.96 -5.15 -0.21
CA GLN A 221 24.96 -6.22 -0.11
C GLN A 221 24.00 -5.99 1.06
N GLN A 222 24.52 -5.65 2.25
CA GLN A 222 23.66 -5.38 3.42
C GLN A 222 22.76 -4.15 3.20
N ALA A 223 23.29 -3.08 2.61
CA ALA A 223 22.50 -1.88 2.29
C ALA A 223 21.42 -2.18 1.23
N ASP A 224 21.74 -2.97 0.20
CA ASP A 224 20.75 -3.42 -0.79
C ASP A 224 19.65 -4.31 -0.17
N LEU A 225 20.00 -5.17 0.80
CA LEU A 225 19.01 -5.95 1.56
C LEU A 225 18.01 -5.06 2.32
N LEU A 226 18.47 -3.92 2.83
CA LEU A 226 17.62 -2.91 3.46
C LEU A 226 16.82 -2.07 2.44
N GLY A 227 17.03 -2.29 1.15
CA GLY A 227 16.37 -1.58 0.06
C GLY A 227 16.94 -0.18 -0.21
N TRP A 228 18.21 0.05 0.13
CA TRP A 228 18.92 1.29 -0.19
C TRP A 228 19.43 1.26 -1.62
N LYS A 229 19.46 2.41 -2.30
CA LYS A 229 20.08 2.57 -3.61
C LYS A 229 21.59 2.79 -3.41
N VAL A 230 22.38 1.73 -3.61
CA VAL A 230 23.84 1.77 -3.42
C VAL A 230 24.57 2.13 -4.72
N THR A 231 25.48 3.09 -4.65
CA THR A 231 26.43 3.43 -5.72
C THR A 231 27.84 3.20 -5.20
N VAL A 232 28.64 2.37 -5.88
CA VAL A 232 30.05 2.13 -5.52
C VAL A 232 30.94 2.85 -6.54
N THR A 233 31.93 3.58 -6.04
CA THR A 233 32.95 4.24 -6.87
C THR A 233 34.33 3.96 -6.31
N ASP A 234 35.33 3.78 -7.17
CA ASP A 234 36.72 3.54 -6.79
C ASP A 234 37.66 4.31 -7.73
N GLY A 235 38.76 4.81 -7.20
CA GLY A 235 39.78 5.51 -8.00
C GLY A 235 40.73 4.55 -8.72
N ARG A 236 40.74 3.27 -8.38
CA ARG A 236 41.50 2.23 -9.08
C ARG A 236 40.78 1.90 -10.40
N PRO A 237 41.53 1.66 -11.48
CA PRO A 237 40.94 1.19 -12.73
C PRO A 237 40.23 -0.16 -12.52
N THR A 238 39.18 -0.36 -13.30
CA THR A 238 38.36 -1.59 -13.32
C THR A 238 39.09 -2.75 -13.99
#